data_AF-K1S0Z2-F1
#
_entry.id   AF-K1S0Z2-F1
#
_cell.length_a   1.000
_cell.length_b   1.000
_cell.length_c   1.000
_cell.angle_alpha   90.00
_cell.angle_beta   90.00
_cell.angle_gamma   90.00
#
_symmetry.space_group_name_H-M   'P 1'
#
loop_
_entity.id
_entity.type
_entity.pdbx_description
1 polymer ?
#
loop_
_entity_poly.entity_id
_entity_poly.type
_entity_poly.pdbx_seq_one_letter_code
_entity_poly.pdbx_strand_id
1 'polypeptide(L)'
;VIDRFGDPPPSVYTLVQVALLRADAGKVGVTDISQKNGCLKFLLAQFDMQKVSALYARPEFKGRLKVDAGAKPGVILRLKTRTHVIEQARAFVSAWADAQGDRA
;
A
#
# COMPACT_ATOMS: atom_id res chain seq x y z
N VAL A 1 -11.36 -15.08 -19.72
CA VAL A 1 -11.90 -13.78 -20.20
C VAL A 1 -10.77 -12.96 -20.82
N ILE A 2 -10.29 -13.35 -22.02
CA ILE A 2 -9.46 -12.55 -22.95
C ILE A 2 -9.81 -13.02 -24.37
N ASP A 3 -11.09 -13.32 -24.61
CA ASP A 3 -11.50 -14.00 -25.86
C ASP A 3 -12.42 -13.12 -26.73
N ARG A 4 -12.86 -11.96 -26.23
CA ARG A 4 -13.85 -11.13 -26.93
C ARG A 4 -13.51 -9.65 -27.07
N PHE A 5 -12.40 -9.18 -26.51
CA PHE A 5 -12.07 -7.74 -26.49
C PHE A 5 -10.62 -7.41 -26.88
N GLY A 6 -9.81 -8.39 -27.30
CA GLY A 6 -8.38 -8.19 -27.56
C GLY A 6 -7.60 -7.82 -26.29
N ASP A 7 -6.40 -7.27 -26.45
CA ASP A 7 -5.60 -6.77 -25.34
C ASP A 7 -6.30 -5.58 -24.65
N PRO A 8 -6.53 -5.64 -23.33
CA PRO A 8 -7.18 -4.56 -22.61
C PRO A 8 -6.43 -3.23 -22.74
N PRO A 9 -7.13 -2.09 -22.89
CA PRO A 9 -6.51 -0.78 -22.79
C PRO A 9 -5.75 -0.60 -21.45
N PRO A 10 -4.68 0.22 -21.40
CA PRO A 10 -3.89 0.42 -20.17
C PRO A 10 -4.71 0.84 -18.94
N SER A 11 -5.82 1.55 -19.14
CA SER A 11 -6.77 1.94 -18.09
C SER A 11 -7.45 0.73 -17.43
N VAL A 12 -7.79 -0.31 -18.21
CA VAL A 12 -8.42 -1.53 -17.70
C VAL A 12 -7.41 -2.35 -16.89
N TYR A 13 -6.18 -2.48 -17.37
CA TYR A 13 -5.10 -3.09 -16.59
C TYR A 13 -4.90 -2.39 -15.24
N THR A 14 -4.96 -1.06 -15.22
CA THR A 14 -4.87 -0.27 -13.98
C THR A 14 -6.01 -0.60 -13.01
N LEU A 15 -7.25 -0.73 -13.50
CA LEU A 15 -8.40 -1.09 -12.65
C LEU A 15 -8.24 -2.48 -12.03
N VAL A 16 -7.79 -3.47 -12.81
CA VAL A 16 -7.50 -4.82 -12.32
C VAL A 16 -6.40 -4.78 -11.26
N GLN A 17 -5.32 -4.03 -11.52
CA GLN A 17 -4.24 -3.89 -10.56
C GLN A 17 -4.68 -3.22 -9.26
N VAL A 18 -5.56 -2.22 -9.33
CA VAL A 18 -6.11 -1.55 -8.15
C VAL A 18 -7.03 -2.50 -7.38
N ALA A 19 -7.88 -3.28 -8.06
CA ALA A 19 -8.76 -4.25 -7.42
C ALA A 19 -7.96 -5.34 -6.66
N LEU A 20 -6.92 -5.88 -7.30
CA LEU A 20 -6.00 -6.83 -6.67
C LEU A 20 -5.28 -6.22 -5.46
N LEU A 21 -4.75 -5.00 -5.61
CA LEU A 21 -4.11 -4.28 -4.51
C LEU A 21 -5.06 -4.10 -3.31
N ARG A 22 -6.33 -3.73 -3.55
CA ARG A 22 -7.32 -3.58 -2.48
C ARG A 22 -7.66 -4.90 -1.80
N ALA A 23 -7.79 -5.98 -2.58
CA ALA A 23 -8.04 -7.31 -2.03
C ALA A 23 -6.91 -7.77 -1.11
N ASP A 24 -5.64 -7.55 -1.51
CA ASP A 24 -4.48 -7.91 -0.70
C ASP A 24 -4.32 -7.00 0.52
N ALA A 25 -4.56 -5.69 0.35
CA ALA A 25 -4.55 -4.71 1.42
C ALA A 25 -5.55 -5.07 2.54
N GLY A 26 -6.77 -5.47 2.16
CA GLY A 26 -7.80 -5.87 3.12
C GLY A 26 -7.39 -7.07 3.97
N LYS A 27 -6.70 -8.07 3.39
CA LYS A 27 -6.22 -9.26 4.11
C LYS A 27 -5.21 -8.93 5.22
N VAL A 28 -4.47 -7.84 5.08
CA VAL A 28 -3.41 -7.43 6.02
C VAL A 28 -3.83 -6.27 6.93
N GLY A 29 -5.13 -5.95 6.96
CA GLY A 29 -5.70 -4.93 7.84
C GLY A 29 -5.57 -3.49 7.34
N VAL A 30 -5.24 -3.28 6.06
CA VAL A 30 -5.33 -1.95 5.43
C VAL A 30 -6.76 -1.74 4.94
N THR A 31 -7.42 -0.72 5.48
CA THR A 31 -8.86 -0.45 5.25
C THR A 31 -9.12 0.55 4.14
N ASP A 32 -8.19 1.47 3.92
CA ASP A 32 -8.29 2.48 2.87
C ASP A 32 -6.91 2.83 2.33
N ILE A 33 -6.83 3.11 1.03
CA ILE A 33 -5.63 3.60 0.35
C ILE A 33 -6.03 4.83 -0.44
N SER A 34 -5.47 5.98 -0.06
CA SER A 34 -5.72 7.26 -0.72
C SER A 34 -4.42 7.91 -1.18
N GLN A 35 -4.47 8.61 -2.32
CA GLN A 35 -3.34 9.38 -2.83
C GLN A 35 -3.65 10.87 -2.74
N LYS A 36 -2.78 11.64 -2.07
CA LYS A 36 -2.92 13.09 -1.97
C LYS A 36 -1.54 13.75 -1.96
N ASN A 37 -1.36 14.79 -2.77
CA ASN A 37 -0.14 15.62 -2.78
C ASN A 37 1.19 14.83 -2.94
N GLY A 38 1.20 13.76 -3.74
CA GLY A 38 2.40 12.94 -3.92
C GLY A 38 2.71 12.01 -2.74
N CYS A 39 1.75 11.82 -1.85
CA CYS A 39 1.82 10.83 -0.78
C CYS A 39 0.70 9.80 -0.94
N LEU A 40 0.97 8.58 -0.51
CA LEU A 40 -0.03 7.56 -0.26
C LEU A 40 -0.33 7.54 1.23
N LYS A 41 -1.61 7.53 1.60
CA LYS A 41 -2.09 7.36 2.96
C LYS A 41 -2.80 6.02 3.04
N PHE A 42 -2.38 5.21 4.00
CA PHE A 42 -2.93 3.91 4.31
C PHE A 42 -3.63 4.00 5.66
N LEU A 43 -4.95 3.75 5.70
CA LEU A 43 -5.67 3.62 6.96
C LEU A 43 -5.60 2.18 7.44
N LEU A 44 -5.34 1.99 8.73
CA LEU A 44 -5.16 0.67 9.33
C LEU A 44 -6.35 0.34 10.22
N ALA A 45 -6.84 -0.89 10.13
CA ALA A 45 -7.88 -1.40 11.03
C ALA A 45 -7.36 -1.48 12.47
N GLN A 46 -6.11 -1.91 12.63
CA GLN A 46 -5.40 -1.95 13.91
C GLN A 46 -4.01 -1.34 13.70
N PHE A 47 -3.68 -0.36 14.54
CA PHE A 47 -2.36 0.26 14.52
C PHE A 47 -1.38 -0.58 15.32
N ASP A 48 -0.27 -0.94 14.69
CA ASP A 48 0.79 -1.72 15.32
C ASP A 48 2.13 -0.99 15.15
N MET A 49 2.64 -0.45 16.25
CA MET A 49 3.88 0.31 16.24
C MET A 49 5.11 -0.57 15.98
N GLN A 50 5.06 -1.86 16.34
CA GLN A 50 6.17 -2.78 16.07
C GLN A 50 6.32 -3.00 14.57
N LYS A 51 5.20 -3.22 13.85
CA LYS A 51 5.21 -3.32 12.39
C LYS A 51 5.70 -2.05 11.72
N VAL A 52 5.20 -0.90 12.17
CA VAL A 52 5.65 0.39 11.65
C VAL A 52 7.16 0.56 11.84
N SER A 53 7.68 0.19 13.01
CA SER A 53 9.13 0.20 13.29
C SER A 53 9.92 -0.72 12.35
N ALA A 54 9.41 -1.94 12.10
CA ALA A 54 10.03 -2.87 11.15
C ALA A 54 10.08 -2.28 9.73
N LEU A 55 9.01 -1.61 9.29
CA LEU A 55 8.99 -0.92 7.99
C LEU A 55 9.96 0.27 7.95
N TYR A 56 10.13 1.02 9.05
CA TYR A 56 11.13 2.09 9.12
C TYR A 56 12.56 1.60 8.94
N ALA A 57 12.86 0.37 9.38
CA ALA A 57 14.17 -0.24 9.21
C ALA A 57 14.46 -0.65 7.76
N ARG A 58 13.42 -0.82 6.92
CA ARG A 58 13.61 -1.19 5.51
C ARG A 58 14.16 0.00 4.69
N PRO A 59 15.24 -0.18 3.92
CA PRO A 59 15.89 0.91 3.18
C PRO A 59 14.96 1.52 2.12
N GLU A 60 13.99 0.75 1.61
CA GLU A 60 13.00 1.25 0.67
C GLU A 60 12.09 2.33 1.29
N PHE A 61 11.74 2.27 2.57
CA PHE A 61 10.82 3.22 3.22
C PHE A 61 11.52 4.31 4.04
N LYS A 62 12.82 4.18 4.26
CA LYS A 62 13.63 5.12 5.05
C LYS A 62 13.45 6.57 4.60
N GLY A 63 13.08 7.45 5.54
CA GLY A 63 12.86 8.89 5.31
C GLY A 63 11.60 9.24 4.51
N ARG A 64 10.78 8.25 4.14
CA ARG A 64 9.56 8.44 3.33
C ARG A 64 8.29 8.01 4.04
N LEU A 65 8.40 7.15 5.05
CA LEU A 65 7.29 6.73 5.89
C LEU A 65 7.06 7.75 7.01
N LYS A 66 5.81 8.00 7.36
CA LYS A 66 5.39 8.80 8.51
C LYS A 66 4.15 8.16 9.14
N VAL A 67 4.07 8.18 10.47
CA VAL A 67 2.84 7.81 11.17
C VAL A 67 1.86 8.97 11.09
N ASP A 68 0.61 8.67 10.74
CA ASP A 68 -0.51 9.60 10.81
C ASP A 68 -1.29 9.34 12.11
N ALA A 69 -1.13 10.24 13.07
CA ALA A 69 -1.84 10.22 14.34
C ALA A 69 -3.20 10.95 14.25
N GLY A 70 -3.83 10.96 13.07
CA GLY A 70 -5.15 11.55 12.87
C GLY A 70 -6.26 10.75 13.57
N ALA A 71 -7.51 11.13 13.33
CA ALA A 71 -8.68 10.47 13.94
C ALA A 71 -8.76 8.97 13.66
N LYS A 72 -8.20 8.50 12.53
CA LYS A 72 -8.00 7.10 12.22
C LYS A 72 -6.51 6.84 12.11
N PRO A 73 -5.96 5.83 12.81
CA PRO A 73 -4.55 5.55 12.74
C PRO A 73 -4.17 5.12 11.32
N GLY A 74 -3.06 5.67 10.83
CA GLY A 74 -2.60 5.38 9.50
C GLY A 74 -1.12 5.61 9.31
N VAL A 75 -0.67 5.31 8.10
CA VAL A 75 0.71 5.49 7.68
C VAL A 75 0.71 6.25 6.36
N ILE A 76 1.61 7.23 6.25
CA ILE A 76 1.81 8.02 5.05
C ILE A 76 3.14 7.63 4.43
N LEU A 77 3.13 7.28 3.15
CA LEU A 77 4.30 7.03 2.33
C LEU A 77 4.47 8.14 1.30
N ARG A 78 5.61 8.83 1.34
CA ARG A 78 5.99 9.79 0.30
C ARG A 78 6.46 9.06 -0.96
N LEU A 79 5.85 9.37 -2.10
CA LEU A 79 6.20 8.78 -3.39
C LEU A 79 7.56 9.31 -3.88
N LYS A 80 8.38 8.42 -4.47
CA LYS A 80 9.62 8.83 -5.17
C LYS A 80 9.29 9.52 -6.50
N THR A 81 8.39 8.94 -7.28
CA THR A 81 7.91 9.46 -8.57
C THR A 81 6.39 9.23 -8.69
N ARG A 82 5.73 10.00 -9.55
CA ARG A 82 4.27 9.92 -9.77
C ARG A 82 3.85 8.82 -10.75
N THR A 83 4.80 8.16 -11.41
CA THR A 83 4.54 7.17 -12.47
C THR A 83 4.38 5.73 -11.96
N HIS A 84 4.80 5.45 -10.72
CA HIS A 84 4.80 4.09 -10.13
C HIS A 84 4.03 4.03 -8.81
N VAL A 85 2.82 4.58 -8.80
CA VAL A 85 2.00 4.69 -7.57
C VAL A 85 1.53 3.31 -7.10
N ILE A 86 1.01 2.51 -8.02
CA ILE A 86 0.46 1.17 -7.72
C ILE A 86 1.56 0.22 -7.25
N GLU A 87 2.74 0.25 -7.88
CA GLU A 87 3.88 -0.56 -7.47
C GLU A 87 4.37 -0.18 -6.06
N GLN A 88 4.46 1.12 -5.76
CA GLN A 88 4.83 1.58 -4.42
C GLN A 88 3.78 1.21 -3.37
N ALA A 89 2.50 1.23 -3.73
CA ALA A 89 1.42 0.76 -2.84
C ALA A 89 1.49 -0.75 -2.59
N ARG A 90 1.76 -1.56 -3.63
CA ARG A 90 1.96 -3.01 -3.51
C ARG A 90 3.16 -3.34 -2.64
N ALA A 91 4.28 -2.65 -2.83
CA ALA A 91 5.48 -2.84 -2.00
C ALA A 91 5.17 -2.58 -0.52
N PHE A 92 4.42 -1.51 -0.22
CA PHE A 92 3.98 -1.25 1.15
C PHE A 92 3.09 -2.37 1.71
N VAL A 93 2.05 -2.79 0.96
CA VAL A 93 1.13 -3.86 1.41
C VAL A 93 1.87 -5.17 1.65
N SER A 94 2.80 -5.54 0.77
CA SER A 94 3.65 -6.73 0.94
C SER A 94 4.51 -6.63 2.19
N ALA A 95 5.21 -5.51 2.38
CA ALA A 95 6.06 -5.31 3.56
C ALA A 95 5.26 -5.30 4.87
N TRP A 96 4.04 -4.77 4.84
CA TRP A 96 3.11 -4.79 5.96
C TRP A 96 2.60 -6.20 6.28
N ALA A 97 2.40 -7.03 5.25
CA ALA A 97 2.07 -8.45 5.37
C ALA A 97 3.22 -9.22 6.03
N ASP A 98 4.45 -9.02 5.56
CA ASP A 98 5.64 -9.69 6.10
C ASP A 98 5.82 -9.37 7.59
N ALA A 99 5.62 -8.09 7.97
CA ALA A 99 5.71 -7.66 9.36
C ALA A 99 4.60 -8.25 10.25
N GLN A 100 3.52 -8.80 9.68
CA GLN A 100 2.49 -9.54 10.41
C GLN A 100 2.93 -10.98 10.74
N GLY A 101 3.81 -11.56 9.92
CA GLY A 101 4.23 -12.96 9.98
C GLY A 101 5.37 -13.27 10.96
N ASP A 102 6.02 -12.26 11.55
CA ASP A 102 7.13 -12.44 12.50
C ASP A 102 6.66 -12.79 13.93
N ARG A 103 5.56 -13.55 14.01
CA ARG A 103 5.04 -14.15 15.24
C ARG A 103 5.09 -15.67 15.08
N ALA A 104 6.28 -16.23 15.23
CA ALA A 104 6.53 -17.64 15.52
C ALA A 104 7.53 -17.73 16.68
#